data_AF-A0A7K0NEY7-F1
#
_entry.id   AF-A0A7K0NEY7-F1
#
_cell.length_a   1.000
_cell.length_b   1.000
_cell.length_c   1.000
_cell.angle_alpha   90.00
_cell.angle_beta   90.00
_cell.angle_gamma   90.00
#
_symmetry.space_group_name_H-M   'P 1'
#
loop_
_entity.id
_entity.type
_entity.pdbx_description
1 polymer ?
#
loop_
_entity_poly.entity_id
_entity_poly.type
_entity_poly.pdbx_seq_one_letter_code
_entity_poly.pdbx_strand_id
1 'polypeptide(L)'
;MSPHTSAKAPALYIGHGAPPLLDDELWGTQLSDWSAALTRPQAILIVSAHWESAPLTLSSTQDHTPLIYDFGGFAPKFYELEYKSPGAPALAARIKAIMDEPVIDQPNRGLD
;
A
#
# COMPACT_ATOMS: atom_id res chain seq x y z
N MET A 1 1.47 -35.86 8.07
CA MET A 1 1.82 -34.43 8.13
C MET A 1 2.42 -34.07 6.79
N SER A 2 1.66 -33.39 5.92
CA SER A 2 2.15 -32.98 4.60
C SER A 2 2.95 -31.68 4.74
N PRO A 3 4.10 -31.54 4.06
CA PRO A 3 4.89 -30.32 4.11
C PRO A 3 4.10 -29.20 3.43
N HIS A 4 3.70 -28.18 4.19
CA HIS A 4 3.25 -26.91 3.60
C HIS A 4 4.49 -26.20 3.06
N THR A 5 4.81 -26.44 1.79
CA THR A 5 5.66 -25.53 1.02
C THR A 5 5.07 -24.14 1.20
N SER A 6 5.80 -23.22 1.84
CA SER A 6 5.35 -21.84 2.00
C SER A 6 5.06 -21.27 0.62
N ALA A 7 3.77 -21.16 0.28
CA ALA A 7 3.36 -20.62 -0.99
C ALA A 7 3.83 -19.17 -1.03
N LYS A 8 4.57 -18.80 -2.09
CA LYS A 8 5.00 -17.41 -2.29
C LYS A 8 3.78 -16.50 -2.23
N ALA A 9 3.87 -15.39 -1.49
CA ALA A 9 2.83 -14.37 -1.49
C ALA A 9 2.59 -13.87 -2.94
N PRO A 10 1.34 -13.58 -3.32
CA PRO A 10 1.04 -13.08 -4.65
C PRO A 10 1.59 -11.67 -4.85
N ALA A 11 1.97 -11.35 -6.09
CA ALA A 11 2.15 -9.98 -6.54
C ALA A 11 0.91 -9.56 -7.33
N LEU A 12 0.50 -8.30 -7.18
CA LEU A 12 -0.79 -7.80 -7.66
C LEU A 12 -0.60 -6.52 -8.44
N TYR A 13 -1.43 -6.34 -9.45
CA TYR A 13 -1.65 -5.06 -10.10
C TYR A 13 -3.13 -4.71 -9.93
N ILE A 14 -3.41 -3.58 -9.30
CA ILE A 14 -4.78 -3.16 -8.96
C ILE A 14 -5.04 -1.80 -9.61
N GLY A 15 -6.01 -1.75 -10.52
CA GLY A 15 -6.55 -0.48 -11.00
C GLY A 15 -7.44 0.13 -9.92
N HIS A 16 -7.00 1.24 -9.32
CA HIS A 16 -7.70 1.88 -8.19
C HIS A 16 -8.64 3.03 -8.61
N GLY A 17 -8.63 3.43 -9.88
CA GLY A 17 -9.53 4.45 -10.42
C GLY A 17 -9.50 5.79 -9.67
N ALA A 18 -10.60 6.52 -9.76
CA ALA A 18 -10.83 7.77 -9.04
C ALA A 18 -11.62 7.53 -7.74
N PRO A 19 -11.69 8.50 -6.81
CA PRO A 19 -12.36 8.32 -5.51
C PRO A 19 -13.77 7.70 -5.53
N PRO A 20 -14.66 7.98 -6.52
CA PRO A 20 -15.97 7.34 -6.60
C PRO A 20 -15.95 5.82 -6.70
N LEU A 21 -14.84 5.20 -7.10
CA LEU A 21 -14.70 3.73 -7.11
C LEU A 21 -14.87 3.13 -5.71
N LEU A 22 -14.59 3.89 -4.64
CA LEU A 22 -14.82 3.46 -3.27
C LEU A 22 -16.31 3.25 -2.93
N ASP A 23 -17.22 3.86 -3.69
CA ASP A 23 -18.67 3.66 -3.54
C ASP A 23 -19.20 2.55 -4.47
N ASP A 24 -18.37 1.97 -5.32
CA ASP A 24 -18.78 0.90 -6.23
C ASP A 24 -18.91 -0.42 -5.47
N GLU A 25 -20.15 -0.89 -5.31
CA GLU A 25 -20.48 -2.10 -4.56
C GLU A 25 -19.80 -3.34 -5.16
N LEU A 26 -19.77 -3.46 -6.50
CA LEU A 26 -19.20 -4.63 -7.15
C LEU A 26 -17.68 -4.68 -6.95
N TRP A 27 -16.99 -3.56 -7.20
CA TRP A 27 -15.55 -3.47 -7.01
C TRP A 27 -15.17 -3.73 -5.55
N GLY A 28 -15.89 -3.13 -4.60
CA GLY A 28 -15.65 -3.30 -3.17
C GLY A 28 -15.84 -4.75 -2.71
N THR A 29 -16.94 -5.39 -3.12
CA THR A 29 -17.21 -6.80 -2.80
C THR A 29 -16.17 -7.73 -3.42
N GLN A 30 -15.83 -7.55 -4.70
CA GLN A 30 -14.83 -8.39 -5.38
C GLN A 30 -13.45 -8.29 -4.73
N LEU A 31 -13.01 -7.07 -4.39
CA LEU A 31 -11.72 -6.87 -3.72
C LEU A 31 -11.73 -7.48 -2.30
N SER A 32 -12.83 -7.33 -1.57
CA SER A 32 -12.99 -7.88 -0.22
C SER A 32 -12.96 -9.42 -0.23
N ASP A 33 -13.79 -10.05 -1.06
CA ASP A 33 -13.88 -11.51 -1.20
C ASP A 33 -12.53 -12.11 -1.61
N TRP A 34 -11.86 -11.47 -2.57
CA TRP A 34 -10.54 -11.89 -3.01
C TRP A 34 -9.51 -11.77 -1.87
N SER A 35 -9.51 -10.66 -1.13
CA SER A 35 -8.57 -10.44 -0.02
C SER A 35 -8.78 -11.44 1.13
N ALA A 36 -10.03 -11.86 1.38
CA ALA A 36 -10.38 -12.82 2.42
C ALA A 36 -9.87 -14.24 2.11
N ALA A 37 -9.65 -14.57 0.84
CA ALA A 37 -9.09 -15.85 0.42
C ALA A 37 -7.55 -15.91 0.54
N LEU A 38 -6.88 -14.79 0.82
CA LEU A 38 -5.43 -14.76 0.95
C LEU A 38 -4.94 -15.20 2.33
N THR A 39 -3.80 -15.89 2.34
CA THR A 39 -3.03 -16.02 3.58
C THR A 39 -2.56 -14.63 4.01
N ARG A 40 -2.87 -14.27 5.26
CA ARG A 40 -2.55 -12.94 5.81
C ARG A 40 -1.04 -12.65 5.69
N PRO A 41 -0.64 -11.60 4.96
CA PRO A 41 0.77 -11.24 4.87
C PRO A 41 1.28 -10.62 6.18
N GLN A 42 2.58 -10.74 6.43
CA GLN A 42 3.23 -10.07 7.57
C GLN A 42 3.46 -8.57 7.29
N ALA A 43 3.62 -8.19 6.03
CA ALA A 43 3.76 -6.82 5.56
C ALA A 43 3.38 -6.75 4.07
N ILE A 44 3.02 -5.56 3.60
CA ILE A 44 2.69 -5.30 2.18
C ILE A 44 3.65 -4.22 1.68
N LEU A 45 4.23 -4.44 0.49
CA LEU A 45 4.95 -3.41 -0.26
C LEU A 45 4.02 -2.86 -1.33
N ILE A 46 3.71 -1.57 -1.26
CA ILE A 46 2.94 -0.85 -2.27
C ILE A 46 3.91 -0.07 -3.18
N VAL A 47 3.67 -0.14 -4.49
CA VAL A 47 4.33 0.69 -5.50
C VAL A 47 3.24 1.54 -6.13
N SER A 48 3.22 2.84 -5.83
CA SER A 48 2.19 3.76 -6.33
C SER A 48 2.59 4.36 -7.68
N ALA A 49 1.63 4.49 -8.59
CA ALA A 49 1.81 5.21 -9.85
C ALA A 49 1.82 6.73 -9.67
N HIS A 50 1.30 7.23 -8.55
CA HIS A 50 1.23 8.66 -8.25
C HIS A 50 2.53 9.19 -7.63
N TRP A 51 3.50 8.30 -7.38
CA TRP A 51 4.79 8.68 -6.84
C TRP A 51 5.96 8.27 -7.73
N GLU A 52 6.38 9.22 -8.54
CA GLU A 52 7.63 9.13 -9.30
C GLU A 52 8.75 9.84 -8.53
N SER A 53 9.84 9.13 -8.25
CA SER A 53 11.02 9.69 -7.58
C SER A 53 12.30 9.04 -8.09
N ALA A 54 13.33 9.87 -8.23
CA ALA A 54 14.70 9.45 -8.51
C ALA A 54 15.62 10.29 -7.60
N PRO A 55 16.26 9.70 -6.57
CA PRO A 55 16.43 8.27 -6.28
C PRO A 55 15.18 7.56 -5.72
N LEU A 56 15.24 6.21 -5.64
CA LEU A 56 14.21 5.39 -4.99
C LEU A 56 13.94 5.92 -3.57
N THR A 57 12.67 6.07 -3.22
CA THR A 57 12.26 6.60 -1.92
C THR A 57 11.25 5.67 -1.26
N LEU A 58 11.38 5.49 0.06
CA LEU A 58 10.44 4.75 0.90
C LEU A 58 9.67 5.72 1.81
N SER A 59 8.34 5.63 1.80
CA SER A 59 7.46 6.34 2.74
C SER A 59 6.69 5.36 3.64
N SER A 60 5.86 5.91 4.53
CA SER A 60 4.89 5.13 5.32
C SER A 60 5.51 3.97 6.11
N THR A 61 6.73 4.16 6.61
CA THR A 61 7.46 3.14 7.39
C THR A 61 7.15 3.19 8.88
N GLN A 62 6.41 4.22 9.33
CA GLN A 62 5.97 4.43 10.72
C GLN A 62 4.47 4.13 10.87
N ASP A 63 4.02 3.93 12.10
CA ASP A 63 2.60 3.74 12.40
C ASP A 63 1.80 5.02 12.09
N HIS A 64 0.57 4.83 11.61
CA HIS A 64 -0.41 5.91 11.45
C HIS A 64 0.03 7.07 10.53
N THR A 65 0.86 6.78 9.53
CA THR A 65 1.18 7.75 8.47
C THR A 65 -0.13 8.24 7.81
N PRO A 66 -0.43 9.56 7.80
CA PRO A 66 -1.67 10.09 7.23
C PRO A 66 -1.77 9.84 5.72
N LEU A 67 -2.98 9.79 5.16
CA LEU A 67 -3.17 9.76 3.70
C LEU A 67 -2.74 11.08 3.05
N ILE A 68 -2.28 11.01 1.80
CA ILE A 68 -2.20 12.16 0.90
C ILE A 68 -3.46 12.17 0.04
N TYR A 69 -4.13 13.32 -0.03
CA TYR A 69 -5.22 13.55 -0.96
C TYR A 69 -4.72 14.40 -2.13
N ASP A 70 -4.13 13.75 -3.13
CA ASP A 70 -3.51 14.40 -4.30
C ASP A 70 -4.50 14.66 -5.46
N PHE A 71 -5.80 14.49 -5.20
CA PHE A 71 -6.89 14.66 -6.16
C PHE A 71 -7.84 15.82 -5.80
N GLY A 72 -8.60 16.30 -6.78
CA GLY A 72 -9.47 17.49 -6.64
C GLY A 72 -10.88 17.29 -7.22
N GLY A 73 -11.84 18.05 -6.70
CA GLY A 73 -13.18 18.18 -7.31
C GLY A 73 -14.20 17.12 -6.91
N PHE A 74 -13.93 16.33 -5.88
CA PHE A 74 -14.84 15.28 -5.39
C PHE A 74 -15.59 15.70 -4.12
N ALA A 75 -16.55 14.88 -3.70
CA ALA A 75 -17.32 15.12 -2.48
C ALA A 75 -16.42 15.14 -1.22
N PRO A 76 -16.73 15.96 -0.19
CA PRO A 76 -15.91 16.10 1.02
C PRO A 76 -15.55 14.77 1.70
N LYS A 77 -16.47 13.79 1.68
CA LYS A 77 -16.24 12.47 2.30
C LYS A 77 -14.95 11.78 1.83
N PHE A 78 -14.49 12.02 0.60
CA PHE A 78 -13.27 11.40 0.08
C PHE A 78 -11.98 12.02 0.64
N TYR A 79 -12.07 13.20 1.26
CA TYR A 79 -10.97 13.90 1.93
C TYR A 79 -10.95 13.66 3.44
N GLU A 80 -11.96 12.94 3.97
CA GLU A 80 -12.15 12.68 5.40
C GLU A 80 -11.83 11.22 5.78
N LEU A 81 -11.53 10.37 4.79
CA LEU A 81 -11.25 8.95 5.01
C LEU A 81 -9.88 8.73 5.67
N GLU A 82 -9.85 8.23 6.89
CA GLU A 82 -8.59 7.84 7.53
C GLU A 82 -8.25 6.37 7.26
N TYR A 83 -6.97 6.10 6.96
CA TYR A 83 -6.42 4.74 6.95
C TYR A 83 -5.25 4.63 7.91
N LYS A 84 -5.49 4.01 9.08
CA LYS A 84 -4.50 3.85 10.16
C LYS A 84 -3.59 2.64 9.90
N SER A 85 -2.74 2.73 8.89
CA SER A 85 -1.82 1.64 8.54
C SER A 85 -0.79 1.39 9.66
N PRO A 86 -0.48 0.12 9.97
CA PRO A 86 0.69 -0.21 10.78
C PRO A 86 1.97 0.07 9.99
N GLY A 87 3.00 0.52 10.67
CA GLY A 87 4.34 0.70 10.11
C GLY A 87 5.02 -0.65 9.83
N ALA A 88 5.95 -0.64 8.89
CA ALA A 88 6.73 -1.82 8.51
C ALA A 88 8.25 -1.55 8.47
N PRO A 89 8.87 -1.10 9.59
CA PRO A 89 10.28 -0.70 9.61
C PRO A 89 11.24 -1.84 9.25
N ALA A 90 10.91 -3.08 9.62
CA ALA A 90 11.71 -4.26 9.25
C ALA A 90 11.68 -4.54 7.75
N LEU A 91 10.52 -4.33 7.09
CA LEU A 91 10.42 -4.45 5.64
C LEU A 91 11.23 -3.35 4.95
N ALA A 92 11.13 -2.11 5.41
CA ALA A 92 11.90 -0.99 4.89
C ALA A 92 13.42 -1.22 5.00
N ALA A 93 13.90 -1.69 6.15
CA ALA A 93 15.31 -2.04 6.35
C ALA A 93 15.77 -3.14 5.37
N ARG A 94 14.94 -4.16 5.16
CA ARG A 94 15.23 -5.24 4.22
C ARG A 94 15.30 -4.74 2.77
N ILE A 95 14.41 -3.85 2.36
CA ILE A 95 14.44 -3.24 1.01
C ILE A 95 15.74 -2.46 0.82
N LYS A 96 16.10 -1.59 1.77
CA LYS A 96 17.35 -0.82 1.70
C LYS A 96 18.60 -1.71 1.60
N ALA A 97 18.58 -2.87 2.27
CA ALA A 97 19.71 -3.80 2.27
C ALA A 97 19.91 -4.57 0.94
N ILE A 98 18.89 -4.62 0.07
CA ILE A 98 18.96 -5.33 -1.21
C ILE A 98 19.10 -4.41 -2.43
N MET A 99 19.13 -3.08 -2.22
CA MET A 99 19.28 -2.10 -3.28
C MET A 99 20.75 -1.75 -3.49
N ASP A 100 21.15 -1.65 -4.75
CA ASP A 100 22.51 -1.27 -5.14
C ASP A 100 22.72 0.25 -5.21
N GLU A 101 21.64 1.03 -5.07
CA GLU A 101 21.63 2.49 -5.09
C GLU A 101 21.11 3.08 -3.76
N PRO A 102 21.44 4.34 -3.45
CA PRO A 102 20.92 5.01 -2.26
C PRO A 102 19.39 5.09 -2.27
N VAL A 103 18.77 4.61 -1.19
CA VAL A 103 17.33 4.74 -0.95
C VAL A 103 17.08 5.84 0.06
N ILE A 104 16.16 6.75 -0.25
CA ILE A 104 15.80 7.85 0.65
C ILE A 104 14.63 7.42 1.55
N ASP A 105 14.73 7.67 2.85
CA ASP A 105 13.61 7.54 3.77
C ASP A 105 12.84 8.87 3.84
N GLN A 106 11.55 8.84 3.48
CA GLN A 106 10.60 9.94 3.68
C GLN A 106 9.42 9.47 4.54
N PRO A 107 9.63 9.18 5.83
CA PRO A 107 8.61 8.59 6.70
C PRO A 107 7.41 9.51 6.94
N ASN A 108 7.58 10.81 6.73
CA ASN A 108 6.53 11.82 6.91
C ASN A 108 5.77 12.13 5.61
N ARG A 109 6.18 11.55 4.47
CA ARG A 109 5.33 11.59 3.28
C ARG A 109 4.15 10.68 3.55
N GLY A 110 2.95 11.21 3.38
CA GLY A 110 1.72 10.47 3.62
C GLY A 110 1.59 9.23 2.73
N LEU A 111 0.65 8.38 3.10
CA LEU A 111 0.30 7.17 2.38
C LEU A 111 -0.48 7.55 1.12
N ASP A 112 0.05 7.06 0.01
CA ASP A 112 -0.41 7.21 -1.36
C ASP A 112 -0.75 5.82 -1.88
#